data_AF-A0A0F6MQY9-F1
#
_entry.id   AF-A0A0F6MQY9-F1
#
_cell.length_a   1.000
_cell.length_b   1.000
_cell.length_c   1.000
_cell.angle_alpha   90.00
_cell.angle_beta   90.00
_cell.angle_gamma   90.00
#
_symmetry.space_group_name_H-M   'P 1'
#
loop_
_entity.id
_entity.type
_entity.pdbx_description
1 polymer ?
#
loop_
_entity_poly.entity_id
_entity_poly.type
_entity_poly.pdbx_seq_one_letter_code
_entity_poly.pdbx_strand_id
1 'polypeptide(L)'
;MGLKGKGKTTALNGGLSLPLLEVIINAEAFKDTENKELKEFLEYLKTGKTKSEFTRRIEEMIQTVKQNEQARQEYRLMSTFEMDARYKGFSEGTYNNKCETAKLMKRKNFDIALIKEITGLPESEIEEL
;
A
#
# COMPACT_ATOMS: atom_id res chain seq x y z
N MET A 1 9.40 35.42 -20.19
CA MET A 1 8.01 35.92 -20.02
C MET A 1 7.25 34.89 -19.21
N GLY A 2 6.70 35.29 -18.04
CA GLY A 2 5.65 34.62 -17.21
C GLY A 2 5.88 33.15 -16.78
N LEU A 3 5.64 32.70 -15.55
CA LEU A 3 4.70 33.14 -14.53
C LEU A 3 5.09 32.59 -13.15
N LYS A 4 4.59 33.31 -12.14
CA LYS A 4 4.92 33.31 -10.72
C LYS A 4 3.95 32.36 -9.99
N GLY A 5 4.45 31.37 -9.26
CA GLY A 5 3.71 30.66 -8.23
C GLY A 5 4.27 31.01 -6.86
N LYS A 6 3.61 31.90 -6.12
CA LYS A 6 4.05 32.34 -4.78
C LYS A 6 3.59 31.33 -3.72
N GLY A 7 4.52 30.58 -3.13
CA GLY A 7 4.32 29.99 -1.80
C GLY A 7 4.78 30.98 -0.74
N LYS A 8 3.85 31.60 -0.01
CA LYS A 8 4.16 32.34 1.22
C LYS A 8 4.15 31.35 2.38
N THR A 9 5.25 31.21 3.10
CA THR A 9 5.25 30.55 4.41
C THR A 9 5.68 31.58 5.44
N THR A 10 4.70 32.17 6.11
CA THR A 10 4.89 33.04 7.26
C THR A 10 5.33 32.16 8.44
N ALA A 11 6.57 32.30 8.90
CA ALA A 11 7.03 31.63 10.11
C ALA A 11 6.41 32.34 11.33
N LEU A 12 5.54 31.64 12.05
CA LEU A 12 5.18 31.99 13.42
C LEU A 12 5.78 30.94 14.34
N ASN A 13 6.59 31.44 15.28
CA ASN A 13 6.97 30.84 16.55
C ASN A 13 8.13 29.82 16.55
N GLY A 14 9.30 30.33 16.96
CA GLY A 14 9.95 29.91 18.20
C GLY A 14 10.16 28.41 18.42
N GLY A 15 11.26 27.91 17.86
CA GLY A 15 11.80 26.59 18.11
C GLY A 15 12.72 26.26 16.94
N LEU A 16 14.03 26.10 17.17
CA LEU A 16 14.97 25.80 16.10
C LEU A 16 14.79 24.34 15.64
N SER A 17 13.68 24.08 14.96
CA SER A 17 13.54 22.94 14.06
C SER A 17 14.42 23.26 12.86
N LEU A 18 15.55 22.57 12.73
CA LEU A 18 16.26 22.55 11.45
C LEU A 18 15.24 22.12 10.41
N PRO A 19 14.94 22.93 9.38
CA PRO A 19 13.96 22.56 8.37
C PRO A 19 14.46 21.27 7.75
N LEU A 20 13.61 20.25 7.78
CA LEU A 20 13.89 18.99 7.09
C LEU A 20 14.06 19.33 5.61
N LEU A 21 15.31 19.33 5.12
CA LEU A 21 15.62 19.58 3.72
C LEU A 21 15.22 18.32 2.95
N GLU A 22 14.04 18.36 2.35
CA GLU A 22 13.58 17.31 1.46
C GLU A 22 14.26 17.48 0.10
N VAL A 23 15.07 16.49 -0.28
CA VAL A 23 15.77 16.46 -1.56
C VAL A 23 15.12 15.41 -2.44
N ILE A 24 14.41 15.86 -3.48
CA ILE A 24 13.75 14.99 -4.46
C ILE A 24 14.62 14.95 -5.72
N ILE A 25 15.08 13.75 -6.10
CA ILE A 25 15.93 13.55 -7.28
C ILE A 25 15.27 12.51 -8.19
N ASN A 26 15.15 12.83 -9.48
CA ASN A 26 14.69 11.88 -10.49
C ASN A 26 15.84 10.93 -10.88
N ALA A 27 15.64 9.62 -10.76
CA ALA A 27 16.62 8.63 -11.20
C ALA A 27 16.97 8.76 -12.69
N GLU A 28 16.04 9.18 -13.55
CA GLU A 28 16.29 9.33 -15.00
C GLU A 28 17.26 10.46 -15.36
N ALA A 29 17.54 11.37 -14.41
CA ALA A 29 18.48 12.47 -14.59
C ALA A 29 19.94 11.99 -14.76
N PHE A 30 20.23 10.70 -14.60
CA PHE A 30 21.56 10.12 -14.85
C PHE A 30 22.10 10.41 -16.26
N LYS A 31 21.22 10.65 -17.25
CA LYS A 31 21.61 11.00 -18.62
C LYS A 31 22.34 12.33 -18.68
N ASP A 32 21.88 13.31 -17.88
CA ASP A 32 22.30 14.71 -17.91
C ASP A 32 23.19 15.09 -16.71
N THR A 33 23.47 14.14 -15.80
CA THR A 33 24.29 14.37 -14.60
C THR A 33 25.78 14.38 -14.95
N GLU A 34 26.47 15.47 -14.61
CA GLU A 34 27.92 15.61 -14.84
C GLU A 34 28.77 14.85 -13.81
N ASN A 35 28.33 14.80 -12.55
CA ASN A 35 29.03 14.06 -11.51
C ASN A 35 28.95 12.56 -11.78
N LYS A 36 30.12 11.94 -12.01
CA LYS A 36 30.24 10.53 -12.37
C LYS A 36 29.64 9.58 -11.32
N GLU A 37 29.91 9.81 -10.03
CA GLU A 37 29.42 8.95 -8.95
C GLU A 37 27.91 9.03 -8.81
N LEU A 38 27.35 10.24 -8.85
CA LEU A 38 25.91 10.45 -8.80
C LEU A 38 25.22 9.85 -10.03
N LYS A 39 25.80 10.03 -11.22
CA LYS A 39 25.31 9.43 -12.46
C LYS A 39 25.25 7.90 -12.37
N GLU A 40 26.33 7.26 -11.92
CA GLU A 40 26.40 5.81 -11.75
C GLU A 40 25.40 5.31 -10.71
N PHE A 41 25.19 6.06 -9.61
CA PHE A 41 24.20 5.73 -8.59
C PHE A 41 22.75 5.84 -9.11
N LEU A 42 22.40 6.94 -9.79
CA LEU A 42 21.08 7.13 -10.36
C LEU A 42 20.77 6.10 -11.47
N GLU A 43 21.78 5.74 -12.26
CA GLU A 43 21.64 4.67 -13.25
C GLU A 43 21.42 3.30 -12.58
N TYR A 44 22.10 3.02 -11.47
CA TYR A 44 21.85 1.82 -10.66
C TYR A 44 20.42 1.80 -10.13
N LEU A 45 19.90 2.90 -9.56
CA LEU A 45 18.51 2.96 -9.08
C LEU A 45 17.48 2.68 -10.19
N LYS A 46 17.76 3.11 -11.42
CA LYS A 46 16.84 2.89 -12.57
C LYS A 46 16.97 1.50 -13.17
N THR A 47 18.18 0.93 -13.23
CA THR A 47 18.48 -0.25 -14.05
C THR A 47 18.93 -1.48 -13.27
N GLY A 48 19.33 -1.33 -12.01
CA GLY A 48 19.93 -2.36 -11.18
C GLY A 48 21.35 -2.77 -11.57
N LYS A 49 21.99 -2.08 -12.54
CA LYS A 49 23.35 -2.41 -12.99
C LYS A 49 24.40 -1.74 -12.12
N THR A 50 25.29 -2.52 -11.53
CA THR A 50 26.41 -2.02 -10.73
C THR A 50 27.55 -1.54 -11.63
N LYS A 51 27.95 -0.28 -11.49
CA LYS A 51 29.07 0.32 -12.25
C LYS A 51 30.20 0.86 -11.37
N SER A 52 29.92 1.07 -10.09
CA SER A 52 30.86 1.58 -9.10
C SER A 52 30.99 0.63 -7.91
N GLU A 53 32.12 0.71 -7.20
CA GLU A 53 32.32 -0.01 -5.93
C GLU A 53 31.21 0.31 -4.91
N PHE A 54 30.72 1.54 -4.89
CA PHE A 54 29.60 1.94 -4.05
C PHE A 54 28.31 1.17 -4.39
N THR A 55 27.93 1.12 -5.67
CA THR A 55 26.73 0.37 -6.10
C THR A 55 26.89 -1.13 -5.88
N ARG A 56 28.11 -1.67 -6.00
CA ARG A 56 28.41 -3.08 -5.74
C ARG A 56 28.22 -3.43 -4.26
N ARG A 57 28.70 -2.59 -3.35
CA ARG A 57 28.47 -2.75 -1.90
C ARG A 57 26.99 -2.72 -1.54
N ILE A 58 26.20 -1.83 -2.17
CA ILE A 58 24.76 -1.80 -1.99
C ILE A 58 24.14 -3.12 -2.45
N GLU A 59 24.53 -3.62 -3.62
CA GLU A 59 24.02 -4.90 -4.14
C GLU A 59 24.38 -6.07 -3.22
N GLU A 60 25.61 -6.14 -2.71
CA GLU A 60 26.04 -7.16 -1.73
C GLU A 60 25.21 -7.14 -0.45
N MET A 61 24.94 -5.94 0.09
CA MET A 61 24.04 -5.78 1.24
C MET A 61 22.62 -6.23 0.92
N ILE A 62 22.08 -5.85 -0.24
CA ILE A 62 20.76 -6.28 -0.70
C ILE A 62 20.70 -7.80 -0.81
N GLN A 63 21.73 -8.45 -1.37
CA GLN A 63 21.79 -9.90 -1.47
C GLN A 63 21.86 -10.55 -0.09
N THR A 64 22.63 -9.99 0.84
CA THR A 64 22.70 -10.47 2.23
C THR A 64 21.33 -10.42 2.91
N VAL A 65 20.59 -9.32 2.74
CA VAL A 65 19.22 -9.18 3.27
C VAL A 65 18.24 -10.11 2.56
N LYS A 66 18.33 -10.27 1.24
CA LYS A 66 17.48 -11.20 0.48
C LYS A 66 17.71 -12.67 0.87
N GLN A 67 18.94 -13.03 1.19
CA GLN A 67 19.33 -14.37 1.64
C GLN A 67 19.10 -14.57 3.15
N ASN A 68 18.76 -13.51 3.90
CA ASN A 68 18.33 -13.63 5.28
C ASN A 68 16.94 -14.28 5.31
N GLU A 69 16.96 -15.61 5.40
CA GLU A 69 15.78 -16.46 5.31
C GLU A 69 14.78 -16.18 6.43
N GLN A 70 15.25 -15.77 7.60
CA GLN A 70 14.42 -15.42 8.76
C GLN A 70 13.54 -14.20 8.49
N ALA A 71 14.12 -13.09 8.01
CA ALA A 71 13.36 -11.88 7.66
C ALA A 71 12.39 -12.13 6.50
N ARG A 72 12.76 -13.02 5.57
CA ARG A 72 11.90 -13.41 4.43
C ARG A 72 10.72 -14.29 4.87
N GLN A 73 10.92 -15.13 5.88
CA GLN A 73 9.86 -15.93 6.49
C GLN A 73 8.89 -15.03 7.26
N GLU A 74 9.38 -14.06 8.03
CA GLU A 74 8.54 -13.08 8.74
C GLU A 74 7.68 -12.26 7.77
N TYR A 75 8.24 -11.77 6.66
CA TYR A 75 7.46 -11.05 5.63
C TYR A 75 6.39 -11.94 4.99
N ARG A 76 6.69 -13.22 4.78
CA ARG A 76 5.73 -14.20 4.27
C ARG A 76 4.59 -14.41 5.27
N LEU A 77 4.90 -14.61 6.54
CA LEU A 77 3.93 -14.76 7.64
C LEU A 77 3.02 -13.53 7.73
N MET A 78 3.58 -12.33 7.71
CA MET A 78 2.81 -11.08 7.73
C MET A 78 1.86 -10.99 6.53
N SER A 79 2.33 -11.27 5.31
CA SER A 79 1.47 -11.24 4.12
C SER A 79 0.33 -12.27 4.17
N THR A 80 0.58 -13.47 4.73
CA THR A 80 -0.47 -14.47 4.91
C THR A 80 -1.52 -14.06 5.94
N PHE A 81 -1.08 -13.46 7.05
CA PHE A 81 -1.98 -12.95 8.09
C PHE A 81 -2.85 -11.81 7.56
N GLU A 82 -2.25 -10.87 6.81
CA GLU A 82 -2.99 -9.77 6.18
C GLU A 82 -4.01 -10.27 5.15
N MET A 83 -3.66 -11.28 4.35
CA MET A 83 -4.60 -11.89 3.41
C MET A 83 -5.76 -12.60 4.12
N ASP A 84 -5.48 -13.36 5.17
CA ASP A 84 -6.51 -14.07 5.95
C ASP A 84 -7.45 -13.09 6.67
N ALA A 85 -6.91 -12.03 7.27
CA ALA A 85 -7.71 -10.97 7.88
C ALA A 85 -8.60 -10.25 6.86
N ARG A 86 -8.09 -9.96 5.66
CA ARG A 86 -8.89 -9.37 4.56
C ARG A 86 -9.97 -10.32 4.07
N TYR A 87 -9.65 -11.59 3.89
CA TYR A 87 -10.60 -12.60 3.44
C TYR A 87 -11.73 -12.77 4.45
N LYS A 88 -11.39 -12.92 5.74
CA LYS A 88 -12.35 -12.97 6.85
C LYS A 88 -13.23 -11.73 6.92
N GLY A 89 -12.63 -10.53 6.87
CA GLY A 89 -13.38 -9.28 6.87
C GLY A 89 -14.31 -9.13 5.66
N PHE A 90 -13.88 -9.58 4.48
CA PHE A 90 -14.72 -9.58 3.28
C PHE A 90 -15.86 -10.60 3.38
N SER A 91 -15.59 -11.82 3.86
CA SER A 91 -16.60 -12.85 4.03
C SER A 91 -17.64 -12.48 5.10
N GLU A 92 -17.19 -11.96 6.24
CA GLU A 92 -18.08 -11.49 7.31
C GLU A 92 -18.88 -10.27 6.86
N GLY A 93 -18.25 -9.30 6.18
CA GLY A 93 -18.95 -8.15 5.62
C GLY A 93 -20.00 -8.54 4.57
N THR A 94 -19.68 -9.51 3.71
CA THR A 94 -20.62 -10.04 2.71
C THR A 94 -21.80 -10.73 3.38
N TYR A 95 -21.53 -11.57 4.39
CA TYR A 95 -22.57 -12.24 5.15
C TYR A 95 -23.46 -11.25 5.91
N ASN A 96 -22.87 -10.30 6.63
CA ASN A 96 -23.60 -9.24 7.34
C ASN A 96 -24.49 -8.42 6.40
N ASN A 97 -24.01 -8.07 5.20
CA ASN A 97 -24.81 -7.39 4.20
C ASN A 97 -25.99 -8.23 3.71
N LYS A 98 -25.81 -9.54 3.52
CA LYS A 98 -26.92 -10.46 3.19
C LYS A 98 -27.98 -10.47 4.30
N CYS A 99 -27.56 -10.55 5.56
CA CYS A 99 -28.45 -10.53 6.72
C CYS A 99 -29.21 -9.21 6.84
N GLU A 100 -28.53 -8.06 6.71
CA GLU A 100 -29.17 -6.74 6.75
C GLU A 100 -30.16 -6.55 5.59
N THR A 101 -29.81 -7.04 4.41
CA THR A 101 -30.71 -7.03 3.23
C THR A 101 -31.95 -7.90 3.49
N ALA A 102 -31.79 -9.11 4.02
CA ALA A 102 -32.89 -10.00 4.38
C ALA A 102 -33.81 -9.37 5.45
N LYS A 103 -33.25 -8.77 6.51
CA LYS A 103 -34.02 -8.05 7.54
C LYS A 103 -34.83 -6.90 6.95
N LEU A 104 -34.27 -6.17 5.99
CA LEU A 104 -34.98 -5.06 5.33
C LEU A 104 -36.14 -5.57 4.46
N MET A 105 -35.91 -6.65 3.70
CA MET A 105 -36.95 -7.26 2.86
C MET A 105 -38.07 -7.87 3.70
N LYS A 106 -37.74 -8.53 4.81
CA LYS A 106 -38.72 -9.07 5.77
C LYS A 106 -39.59 -7.95 6.36
N ARG A 107 -38.99 -6.82 6.75
CA ARG A 107 -39.72 -5.63 7.20
C ARG A 107 -40.64 -5.01 6.14
N LYS A 108 -40.36 -5.26 4.86
CA LYS A 108 -41.19 -4.83 3.72
C LYS A 108 -42.20 -5.89 3.26
N ASN A 109 -42.38 -6.97 4.03
CA ASN A 109 -43.29 -8.09 3.75
C ASN A 109 -43.01 -8.81 2.42
N PHE A 110 -41.74 -8.99 2.05
CA PHE A 110 -41.37 -9.89 0.95
C PHE A 110 -41.48 -11.35 1.38
N ASP A 111 -41.85 -12.24 0.45
CA ASP A 111 -41.95 -13.68 0.70
C ASP A 111 -40.58 -14.29 1.02
N ILE A 112 -40.55 -15.26 1.94
CA ILE A 112 -39.31 -15.93 2.39
C ILE A 112 -38.58 -16.60 1.22
N ALA A 113 -39.32 -17.23 0.30
CA ALA A 113 -38.75 -17.85 -0.89
C ALA A 113 -37.99 -16.85 -1.78
N LEU A 114 -38.53 -15.64 -1.93
CA LEU A 114 -37.90 -14.57 -2.71
C LEU A 114 -36.69 -13.98 -1.98
N ILE A 115 -36.76 -13.84 -0.65
CA ILE A 115 -35.62 -13.38 0.16
C ILE A 115 -34.46 -14.39 0.07
N LYS A 116 -34.76 -15.69 0.12
CA LYS A 116 -33.78 -16.77 -0.07
C LYS A 116 -33.11 -16.68 -1.44
N GLU A 117 -33.89 -16.51 -2.50
CA GLU A 117 -33.35 -16.38 -3.86
C GLU A 117 -32.42 -15.16 -4.01
N ILE A 118 -32.80 -14.01 -3.44
CA ILE A 118 -32.02 -12.78 -3.59
C ILE A 118 -30.77 -12.75 -2.70
N THR A 119 -30.87 -13.19 -1.45
CA THR A 119 -29.78 -13.09 -0.47
C THR A 119 -28.88 -14.33 -0.44
N GLY A 120 -29.40 -15.47 -0.91
CA GLY A 120 -28.72 -16.77 -0.84
C GLY A 120 -28.57 -17.29 0.59
N LEU A 121 -29.30 -16.72 1.57
CA LEU A 121 -29.35 -17.24 2.94
C LEU A 121 -30.30 -18.44 3.01
N PRO A 122 -30.06 -19.42 3.90
CA PRO A 122 -30.99 -20.51 4.12
C PRO A 122 -32.29 -19.99 4.75
N GLU A 123 -33.40 -20.69 4.47
CA GLU A 123 -34.72 -20.30 4.98
C GLU A 123 -34.77 -20.23 6.51
N SER A 124 -34.10 -21.16 7.20
CA SER A 124 -34.00 -21.16 8.67
C SER A 124 -33.37 -19.89 9.23
N GLU A 125 -32.31 -19.36 8.58
CA GLU A 125 -31.69 -18.11 9.01
C GLU A 125 -32.61 -16.91 8.72
N ILE A 126 -33.31 -16.91 7.57
CA ILE A 126 -34.25 -15.84 7.22
C ILE A 126 -35.45 -15.79 8.20
N GLU A 127 -35.90 -16.95 8.67
CA GLU A 127 -36.96 -17.06 9.67
C GLU A 127 -36.54 -16.50 11.03
N GLU A 128 -35.27 -16.70 11.42
CA GLU A 128 -34.69 -16.21 12.68
C GLU A 128 -34.35 -14.70 12.67
N LEU A 129 -34.12 -14.09 11.50
CA LEU A 129 -33.76 -12.67 11.33
C LEU A 129 -34.89 -11.66 11.61
#